data_AF-J9VT32-F1
#
_entry.id   AF-J9VT32-F1
#
_cell.length_a   1.000
_cell.length_b   1.000
_cell.length_c   1.000
_cell.angle_alpha   90.00
_cell.angle_beta   90.00
_cell.angle_gamma   90.00
#
_symmetry.space_group_name_H-M   'P 1'
#
loop_
_entity.id
_entity.type
_entity.pdbx_description
1 polymer ?
#
loop_
_entity_poly.entity_id
_entity_poly.type
_entity_poly.pdbx_seq_one_letter_code
_entity_poly.pdbx_strand_id
1 'polypeptide(L)'
;MSSPAPSSKDPLELESLDADSLFAALTGVEKAIPELLMQVKPILTQLSGPIEDGDEERRGIEAREGVEQYMSLLDKIQFVLRQTVYYLRETRPSPNTLRAPPVNLIPTPFASTIPSSPGEGLDGHATGPAELGLYASRIEAKVLKDMEEALGSLRSELGGQ
;
A
#
# COMPACT_ATOMS: atom_id res chain seq x y z
N MET A 1 -25.45 24.17 -21.11
CA MET A 1 -25.45 22.76 -20.64
C MET A 1 -24.13 22.55 -19.92
N SER A 2 -24.15 22.60 -18.59
CA SER A 2 -22.93 22.46 -17.76
C SER A 2 -22.54 20.99 -17.71
N SER A 3 -21.32 20.68 -18.15
CA SER A 3 -20.74 19.34 -17.94
C SER A 3 -20.51 19.14 -16.44
N PRO A 4 -20.86 17.97 -15.87
CA PRO A 4 -20.46 17.64 -14.52
C PRO A 4 -18.94 17.44 -14.50
N ALA A 5 -18.26 18.13 -13.58
CA ALA A 5 -16.85 17.91 -13.31
C ALA A 5 -16.62 16.43 -12.97
N PRO A 6 -15.52 15.80 -13.40
CA PRO A 6 -15.19 14.46 -12.92
C PRO A 6 -15.08 14.56 -11.40
N SER A 7 -15.83 13.71 -10.70
CA SER A 7 -15.66 13.50 -9.27
C SER A 7 -14.26 12.96 -9.01
N SER A 8 -13.26 13.84 -8.97
CA SER A 8 -11.93 13.53 -8.46
C SER A 8 -12.08 13.37 -6.95
N LYS A 9 -12.47 12.16 -6.52
CA LYS A 9 -12.53 11.81 -5.10
C LYS A 9 -11.21 12.24 -4.46
N ASP A 10 -11.29 13.03 -3.39
CA ASP A 10 -10.11 13.42 -2.64
C ASP A 10 -9.45 12.14 -2.12
N PRO A 11 -8.17 11.86 -2.48
CA PRO A 11 -7.50 10.64 -2.07
C PRO A 11 -7.33 10.50 -0.54
N LEU A 12 -7.62 11.56 0.22
CA LEU A 12 -7.56 11.61 1.68
C LEU A 12 -8.93 11.44 2.36
N GLU A 13 -10.03 11.33 1.61
CA GLU A 13 -11.36 11.10 2.17
C GLU A 13 -11.57 9.62 2.49
N LEU A 14 -11.84 9.32 3.77
CA LEU A 14 -12.15 7.97 4.22
C LEU A 14 -13.65 7.71 4.07
N GLU A 15 -14.03 6.83 3.13
CA GLU A 15 -15.43 6.38 2.95
C GLU A 15 -15.82 5.31 3.98
N SER A 16 -14.86 4.49 4.43
CA SER A 16 -15.06 3.39 5.37
C SER A 16 -13.78 3.03 6.15
N LEU A 17 -13.96 2.36 7.31
CA LEU A 17 -12.89 1.91 8.22
C LEU A 17 -12.53 0.44 8.00
N ASP A 18 -12.20 0.08 6.76
CA ASP A 18 -11.68 -1.20 6.33
C ASP A 18 -10.20 -1.11 5.96
N ALA A 19 -9.51 -2.26 5.94
CA ALA A 19 -8.08 -2.31 5.66
C ALA A 19 -7.74 -1.70 4.29
N ASP A 20 -8.51 -2.03 3.26
CA ASP A 20 -8.24 -1.62 1.88
C ASP A 20 -8.43 -0.10 1.70
N SER A 21 -9.51 0.47 2.25
CA SER A 21 -9.74 1.91 2.31
C SER A 21 -8.62 2.66 3.05
N LEU A 22 -8.17 2.13 4.20
CA LEU A 22 -7.06 2.74 4.95
C LEU A 22 -5.72 2.66 4.21
N PHE A 23 -5.39 1.54 3.58
CA PHE A 23 -4.16 1.42 2.79
C PHE A 23 -4.18 2.30 1.52
N ALA A 24 -5.34 2.43 0.88
CA ALA A 24 -5.52 3.37 -0.22
C ALA A 24 -5.32 4.82 0.24
N ALA A 25 -5.92 5.21 1.38
CA ALA A 25 -5.77 6.53 1.96
C ALA A 25 -4.32 6.80 2.42
N LEU A 26 -3.61 5.81 2.97
CA LEU A 26 -2.18 5.92 3.30
C LEU A 26 -1.30 6.16 2.06
N THR A 27 -1.62 5.50 0.94
CA THR A 27 -0.97 5.76 -0.35
C THR A 27 -1.27 7.18 -0.84
N GLY A 28 -2.48 7.69 -0.57
CA GLY A 28 -2.84 9.08 -0.78
C GLY A 28 -2.02 10.05 0.09
N VAL A 29 -1.87 9.74 1.38
CA VAL A 29 -1.05 10.51 2.33
C VAL A 29 0.40 10.59 1.88
N GLU A 30 0.99 9.48 1.41
CA GLU A 30 2.35 9.46 0.88
C GLU A 30 2.55 10.46 -0.26
N LYS A 31 1.55 10.59 -1.15
CA LYS A 31 1.57 11.56 -2.26
C LYS A 31 1.29 13.00 -1.80
N ALA A 32 0.49 13.18 -0.75
CA ALA A 32 0.11 14.48 -0.22
C ALA A 32 1.21 15.14 0.62
N ILE A 33 2.11 14.38 1.25
CA ILE A 33 3.23 14.94 2.05
C ILE A 33 4.15 15.84 1.21
N PRO A 34 4.63 15.45 0.02
CA PRO A 34 5.38 16.34 -0.86
C PRO A 34 4.61 17.61 -1.22
N GLU A 35 3.31 17.49 -1.50
CA GLU A 35 2.45 18.63 -1.82
C GLU A 35 2.34 19.62 -0.64
N LEU A 36 2.15 19.11 0.57
CA LEU A 36 2.15 19.89 1.81
C LEU A 36 3.46 20.69 1.96
N LEU A 37 4.61 20.05 1.72
CA LEU A 37 5.91 20.71 1.81
C LEU A 37 6.10 21.78 0.72
N MET A 38 5.54 21.55 -0.48
CA MET A 38 5.58 22.53 -1.56
C MET A 38 4.76 23.79 -1.24
N GLN A 39 3.67 23.68 -0.49
CA GLN A 39 2.83 24.81 -0.06
C GLN A 39 3.54 25.74 0.93
N VAL A 40 4.54 25.26 1.68
CA VAL A 40 5.28 26.08 2.67
C VAL A 40 6.08 27.20 2.00
N LYS A 41 6.67 26.94 0.83
CA LYS A 41 7.51 27.91 0.11
C LYS A 41 6.75 29.20 -0.25
N PRO A 42 5.61 29.17 -0.97
CA PRO A 42 4.87 30.38 -1.31
C PRO A 42 4.39 31.14 -0.08
N ILE A 43 3.90 30.44 0.96
CA ILE A 43 3.48 31.04 2.23
C ILE A 43 4.62 31.83 2.87
N LEU A 44 5.82 31.23 2.99
CA LEU A 44 6.97 31.91 3.54
C LEU A 44 7.40 33.10 2.69
N THR A 45 7.35 33.00 1.35
CA THR A 45 7.67 34.13 0.48
C THR A 45 6.67 35.28 0.62
N GLN A 46 5.39 34.99 0.86
CA GLN A 46 4.36 35.99 1.12
C GLN A 46 4.45 36.60 2.53
N LEU A 47 5.08 35.91 3.50
CA LEU A 47 5.26 36.45 4.86
C LEU A 47 6.60 37.18 5.07
N SER A 48 7.66 36.83 4.32
CA SER A 48 9.04 37.29 4.59
C SER A 48 9.67 38.19 3.53
N GLY A 49 9.16 38.21 2.30
CA GLY A 49 9.63 39.11 1.23
C GLY A 49 9.42 40.60 1.51
N PRO A 50 10.15 41.47 0.79
CA PRO A 50 10.12 42.93 0.98
C PRO A 50 8.71 43.50 0.73
N ILE A 51 8.35 44.51 1.51
CA ILE A 51 7.06 45.21 1.43
C ILE A 51 7.16 46.27 0.34
N GLU A 52 6.46 46.09 -0.78
CA GLU A 52 6.20 47.17 -1.72
C GLU A 52 4.87 47.84 -1.35
N ASP A 53 4.87 49.17 -1.29
CA ASP A 53 3.69 49.97 -0.94
C ASP A 53 2.56 49.71 -1.94
N GLY A 54 1.47 49.08 -1.49
CA GLY A 54 0.25 48.83 -2.27
C GLY A 54 -0.22 47.37 -2.31
N ASP A 55 0.67 46.40 -2.07
CA ASP A 55 0.35 44.96 -2.18
C ASP A 55 0.19 44.24 -0.84
N GLU A 56 0.27 44.96 0.28
CA GLU A 56 0.28 44.37 1.62
C GLU A 56 -1.04 43.64 1.98
N GLU A 57 -2.20 44.23 1.66
CA GLU A 57 -3.51 43.62 1.92
C GLU A 57 -3.69 42.33 1.09
N ARG A 58 -3.33 42.39 -0.20
CA ARG A 58 -3.48 41.26 -1.13
C ARG A 58 -2.60 40.09 -0.73
N ARG A 59 -1.35 40.39 -0.36
CA ARG A 59 -0.37 39.42 0.14
C ARG A 59 -0.80 38.80 1.47
N GLY A 60 -1.40 39.60 2.35
CA GLY A 60 -2.00 39.11 3.60
C GLY A 60 -3.14 38.12 3.36
N ILE A 61 -4.00 38.38 2.38
CA ILE A 61 -5.09 37.49 1.99
C ILE A 61 -4.53 36.17 1.42
N GLU A 62 -3.58 36.24 0.48
CA GLU A 62 -2.98 35.05 -0.13
C GLU A 62 -2.18 34.21 0.88
N ALA A 63 -1.44 34.85 1.79
CA ALA A 63 -0.70 34.15 2.84
C ALA A 63 -1.67 33.43 3.79
N ARG A 64 -2.78 34.08 4.15
CA ARG A 64 -3.81 33.50 5.00
C ARG A 64 -4.46 32.29 4.32
N GLU A 65 -4.83 32.42 3.05
CA GLU A 65 -5.42 31.34 2.26
C GLU A 65 -4.45 30.16 2.13
N GLY A 66 -3.17 30.43 1.83
CA GLY A 66 -2.14 29.39 1.77
C GLY A 66 -1.96 28.66 3.10
N VAL A 67 -1.96 29.38 4.22
CA VAL A 67 -1.90 28.78 5.56
C VAL A 67 -3.14 27.94 5.86
N GLU A 68 -4.33 28.40 5.47
CA GLU A 68 -5.58 27.67 5.66
C GLU A 68 -5.58 26.34 4.87
N GLN A 69 -5.15 26.39 3.61
CA GLN A 69 -5.01 25.18 2.77
C GLN A 69 -3.96 24.21 3.34
N TYR A 70 -2.81 24.73 3.78
CA TYR A 70 -1.77 23.94 4.43
C TYR A 70 -2.29 23.24 5.69
N MET A 71 -2.97 23.98 6.57
CA MET A 71 -3.51 23.43 7.81
C MET A 71 -4.63 22.41 7.55
N SER A 72 -5.49 22.66 6.57
CA SER A 72 -6.54 21.72 6.17
C SER A 72 -5.97 20.40 5.66
N LEU A 73 -4.96 20.47 4.78
CA LEU A 73 -4.31 19.28 4.23
C LEU A 73 -3.53 18.52 5.31
N LEU A 74 -2.87 19.24 6.23
CA LEU A 74 -2.21 18.66 7.38
C LEU A 74 -3.20 17.95 8.32
N ASP A 75 -4.36 18.53 8.59
CA ASP A 75 -5.38 17.90 9.44
C ASP A 75 -5.94 16.62 8.80
N LYS A 76 -6.20 16.63 7.48
CA LYS A 76 -6.59 15.42 6.73
C LYS A 76 -5.55 14.31 6.84
N ILE A 77 -4.26 14.63 6.65
CA ILE A 77 -3.17 13.66 6.82
C ILE A 77 -3.15 13.11 8.25
N GLN A 78 -3.23 13.98 9.26
CA GLN A 78 -3.23 13.55 10.65
C GLN A 78 -4.44 12.67 10.98
N PHE A 79 -5.62 13.00 10.44
CA PHE A 79 -6.83 12.21 10.61
C PHE A 79 -6.63 10.79 10.10
N VAL A 80 -6.18 10.61 8.84
CA VAL A 80 -5.92 9.29 8.25
C VAL A 80 -4.89 8.50 9.06
N LEU A 81 -3.80 9.13 9.47
CA LEU A 81 -2.77 8.47 10.29
C LEU A 81 -3.33 8.01 11.65
N ARG A 82 -4.13 8.84 12.34
CA ARG A 82 -4.76 8.48 13.61
C ARG A 82 -5.76 7.35 13.44
N GLN A 83 -6.58 7.37 12.38
CA GLN A 83 -7.54 6.30 12.10
C GLN A 83 -6.82 4.98 11.79
N THR A 84 -5.73 5.03 11.03
CA THR A 84 -4.89 3.87 10.76
C THR A 84 -4.32 3.28 12.06
N VAL A 85 -3.74 4.11 12.92
CA VAL A 85 -3.18 3.66 14.20
C VAL A 85 -4.27 3.08 15.11
N TYR A 86 -5.45 3.69 15.13
CA TYR A 86 -6.60 3.16 15.87
C TYR A 86 -7.00 1.78 15.33
N TYR A 87 -7.17 1.65 14.02
CA TYR A 87 -7.50 0.39 13.36
C TYR A 87 -6.49 -0.72 13.68
N LEU A 88 -5.19 -0.43 13.60
CA LEU A 88 -4.14 -1.39 13.92
C LEU A 88 -4.16 -1.82 15.39
N ARG A 89 -4.49 -0.91 16.31
CA ARG A 89 -4.62 -1.24 17.75
C ARG A 89 -5.84 -2.11 18.03
N GLU A 90 -6.95 -1.84 17.36
CA GLU A 90 -8.20 -2.57 17.54
C GLU A 90 -8.13 -3.97 16.93
N THR A 91 -7.64 -4.07 15.70
CA THR A 91 -7.59 -5.34 14.96
C THR A 91 -6.45 -6.26 15.39
N ARG A 92 -5.46 -5.74 16.13
CA ARG A 92 -4.24 -6.47 16.57
C ARG A 92 -3.67 -7.37 15.46
N PRO A 93 -3.47 -6.86 14.22
CA PRO A 93 -3.00 -7.69 13.14
C PRO A 93 -1.57 -8.14 13.46
N SER A 94 -1.26 -9.41 13.17
CA SER A 94 0.10 -9.91 13.32
C SER A 94 1.03 -9.08 12.41
N PRO A 95 2.21 -8.63 12.88
CA PRO A 95 3.12 -7.82 12.06
C PRO A 95 3.54 -8.51 10.75
N ASN A 96 3.42 -9.84 10.68
CA ASN A 96 3.66 -10.61 9.46
C ASN A 96 2.59 -10.40 8.38
N THR A 97 1.34 -10.03 8.72
CA THR A 97 0.30 -9.74 7.73
C THR A 97 0.46 -8.39 7.07
N LEU A 98 1.29 -7.50 7.65
CA LEU A 98 1.58 -6.17 7.12
C LEU A 98 2.81 -6.15 6.20
N ARG A 99 3.63 -7.21 6.22
CA ARG A 99 4.75 -7.36 5.28
C ARG A 99 4.22 -7.91 3.97
N ALA A 100 4.59 -7.27 2.86
CA ALA A 100 4.34 -7.83 1.55
C ALA A 100 4.92 -9.26 1.48
N PRO A 101 4.17 -10.23 0.93
CA PRO A 101 4.71 -11.57 0.74
C PRO A 101 5.99 -11.48 -0.09
N PRO A 102 7.05 -12.23 0.27
CA PRO A 102 8.29 -12.23 -0.48
C PRO A 102 8.01 -12.61 -1.94
N VAL A 103 8.78 -12.00 -2.87
CA VAL A 103 8.59 -12.11 -4.33
C VAL A 103 8.57 -13.57 -4.82
N ASN A 104 9.14 -14.50 -4.05
CA ASN A 104 9.22 -15.92 -4.37
C ASN A 104 8.19 -16.79 -3.62
N LEU A 105 7.15 -16.20 -3.02
CA LEU A 105 6.09 -16.95 -2.34
C LEU A 105 5.10 -17.50 -3.38
N ILE A 106 5.60 -18.41 -4.23
CA ILE A 106 4.75 -19.26 -5.06
C ILE A 106 4.04 -20.20 -4.09
N PRO A 107 2.70 -20.16 -3.98
CA PRO A 107 1.98 -21.11 -3.16
C PRO A 107 2.31 -22.51 -3.67
N THR A 108 3.02 -23.31 -2.87
CA THR A 108 3.22 -24.70 -3.24
C THR A 108 1.85 -25.37 -3.20
N PRO A 109 1.40 -26.01 -4.29
CA PRO A 109 0.01 -26.44 -4.47
C PRO A 109 -0.46 -27.45 -3.40
N PHE A 110 0.46 -28.04 -2.64
CA PHE A 110 0.19 -29.02 -1.59
C PHE A 110 0.44 -28.52 -0.17
N ALA A 111 0.89 -27.26 0.04
CA ALA A 111 1.12 -26.72 1.38
C ALA A 111 -0.15 -26.59 2.24
N SER A 112 -1.34 -26.59 1.63
CA SER A 112 -2.61 -26.60 2.37
C SER A 112 -2.87 -27.91 3.13
N THR A 113 -2.14 -28.98 2.78
CA THR A 113 -2.26 -30.30 3.43
C THR A 113 -1.25 -30.52 4.54
N ILE A 114 -0.32 -29.58 4.74
CA ILE A 114 0.65 -29.64 5.82
C ILE A 114 0.00 -29.03 7.07
N PRO A 115 -0.30 -29.81 8.12
CA PRO A 115 -0.67 -29.21 9.40
C PRO A 115 0.51 -28.38 9.88
N SER A 116 0.29 -27.07 10.10
CA SER A 116 1.25 -26.20 10.77
C SER A 116 1.56 -26.80 12.14
N SER A 117 2.69 -27.49 12.28
CA SER A 117 3.10 -28.06 13.57
C SER A 117 3.21 -26.92 14.60
N PRO A 118 2.50 -27.00 15.74
CA PRO A 118 2.61 -26.00 16.79
C PRO A 118 3.84 -26.33 17.63
N GLY A 119 5.02 -25.88 17.20
CA GLY A 119 6.20 -26.10 18.02
C GLY A 119 7.52 -25.91 17.31
N GLU A 120 7.85 -24.68 16.94
CA GLU A 120 9.17 -24.08 17.16
C GLU A 120 9.15 -22.61 16.69
N GLY A 121 9.46 -21.70 17.62
CA GLY A 121 10.05 -20.40 17.28
C GLY A 121 9.09 -19.25 16.95
N LEU A 122 9.02 -18.31 17.89
CA LEU A 122 8.42 -16.99 17.85
C LEU A 122 9.03 -15.98 16.85
N ASP A 123 9.76 -16.42 15.82
CA ASP A 123 10.38 -15.54 14.83
C ASP A 123 10.01 -16.02 13.42
N GLY A 124 9.03 -15.36 12.81
CA GLY A 124 8.41 -15.71 11.52
C GLY A 124 9.31 -15.50 10.30
N HIS A 125 10.55 -15.99 10.34
CA HIS A 125 11.34 -16.33 9.17
C HIS A 125 11.36 -17.85 9.04
N ALA A 126 10.25 -18.42 8.53
CA ALA A 126 10.33 -19.69 7.82
C ALA A 126 11.11 -19.47 6.52
N THR A 127 12.42 -19.32 6.68
CA THR A 127 13.44 -19.34 5.62
C THR A 127 13.88 -20.78 5.31
N GLY A 128 13.23 -21.77 5.93
CA GLY A 128 13.32 -23.16 5.53
C GLY A 128 12.23 -23.48 4.51
N PRO A 129 12.52 -24.31 3.49
CA PRO A 129 11.46 -24.90 2.68
C PRO A 129 10.48 -25.56 3.64
N ALA A 130 9.18 -25.26 3.52
CA ALA A 130 8.17 -26.02 4.24
C ALA A 130 8.40 -27.49 3.89
N GLU A 131 8.93 -28.27 4.84
CA GLU A 131 9.27 -29.66 4.59
C GLU A 131 7.96 -30.42 4.35
N LEU A 132 7.66 -30.66 3.08
CA LEU A 132 6.61 -31.58 2.68
C LEU A 132 6.94 -32.92 3.32
N GLY A 133 6.00 -33.50 4.06
CA GLY A 133 6.14 -34.88 4.52
C GLY A 133 6.47 -35.79 3.33
N LEU A 134 7.18 -36.91 3.57
CA LEU A 134 7.69 -37.80 2.53
C LEU A 134 6.65 -38.21 1.47
N TYR A 135 5.38 -38.36 1.87
CA TYR A 135 4.28 -38.63 0.96
C TYR A 135 3.98 -37.45 0.01
N ALA A 136 3.90 -36.24 0.54
CA ALA A 136 3.62 -35.04 -0.24
C ALA A 136 4.77 -34.72 -1.20
N SER A 137 6.03 -34.89 -0.77
CA SER A 137 7.20 -34.74 -1.64
C SER A 137 7.19 -35.73 -2.82
N ARG A 138 6.79 -36.98 -2.60
CA ARG A 138 6.66 -37.97 -3.69
C ARG A 138 5.54 -37.63 -4.68
N ILE A 139 4.41 -37.14 -4.17
CA ILE A 139 3.28 -36.74 -5.03
C ILE A 139 3.68 -35.53 -5.85
N GLU A 140 4.30 -34.52 -5.23
CA GLU A 140 4.78 -33.32 -5.91
C GLU A 140 5.80 -33.66 -7.00
N ALA A 141 6.82 -34.46 -6.68
CA ALA A 141 7.82 -34.87 -7.67
C ALA A 141 7.20 -35.62 -8.86
N LYS A 142 6.21 -36.48 -8.61
CA LYS A 142 5.48 -37.18 -9.68
C LYS A 142 4.68 -36.20 -10.53
N VAL A 143 3.90 -35.31 -9.91
CA VAL A 143 3.03 -34.37 -10.61
C VAL A 143 3.85 -33.37 -11.43
N LEU A 144 4.96 -32.86 -10.89
CA LEU A 144 5.87 -31.97 -11.62
C LEU A 144 6.47 -32.65 -12.84
N LYS A 145 6.85 -33.93 -12.71
CA LYS A 145 7.32 -34.73 -13.84
C LYS A 145 6.23 -34.94 -14.89
N ASP A 146 5.01 -35.27 -14.47
CA ASP A 146 3.87 -35.43 -15.38
C ASP A 146 3.55 -34.12 -16.13
N MET A 147 3.69 -32.95 -15.46
CA MET A 147 3.55 -31.63 -16.11
C MET A 147 4.69 -31.33 -17.09
N GLU A 148 5.93 -31.66 -16.75
CA GLU A 148 7.08 -31.48 -17.63
C GLU A 148 6.94 -32.31 -18.91
N GLU A 149 6.51 -33.57 -18.79
CA GLU A 149 6.23 -34.44 -19.94
C GLU A 149 5.07 -33.91 -20.80
N ALA A 150 4.01 -33.38 -20.19
CA ALA A 150 2.89 -32.77 -20.91
C ALA A 150 3.32 -31.49 -21.67
N LEU A 151 4.10 -30.62 -21.04
CA LEU A 151 4.65 -29.42 -21.68
C LEU A 151 5.64 -29.76 -22.79
N GLY A 152 6.46 -30.80 -22.61
CA GLY A 152 7.35 -31.32 -23.64
C GLY A 152 6.58 -31.84 -24.85
N SER A 153 5.49 -32.56 -24.62
CA SER A 153 4.60 -33.07 -25.68
C SER A 153 3.93 -31.93 -26.44
N LEU A 154 3.36 -30.95 -25.74
CA LEU A 154 2.77 -29.74 -26.33
C LEU A 154 3.78 -28.94 -27.14
N ARG A 155 5.02 -28.78 -26.65
CA ARG A 155 6.09 -28.10 -27.38
C ARG A 155 6.48 -28.86 -28.65
N SER A 156 6.52 -30.19 -28.60
CA SER A 156 6.80 -31.02 -29.77
C SER A 156 5.67 -30.95 -30.80
N GLU A 157 4.42 -30.86 -30.36
CA GLU A 157 3.27 -30.66 -31.24
C GLU A 157 3.26 -29.27 -31.88
N LEU A 158 3.64 -28.22 -31.14
CA LEU A 158 3.73 -26.85 -31.66
C LEU A 158 4.94 -26.62 -32.58
N GLY A 159 6.06 -27.33 -32.37
CA GLY A 159 7.27 -27.22 -33.19
C GLY A 159 7.26 -28.10 -34.44
N GLY A 160 6.25 -28.97 -34.59
CA GLY A 160 6.06 -29.86 -35.74
C GLY A 160 5.12 -29.32 -36.82
N GLN A 161 4.75 -28.03 -36.75
CA GLN A 161 3.92 -27.34 -37.73
C GLN A 161 4.72 -26.26 -38.48
#